data_AF-A0A820K8M5-F1
#
_entry.id   AF-A0A820K8M5-F1
#
_cell.length_a   1.000
_cell.length_b   1.000
_cell.length_c   1.000
_cell.angle_alpha   90.00
_cell.angle_beta   90.00
_cell.angle_gamma   90.00
#
_symmetry.space_group_name_H-M   'P 1'
#
loop_
_entity.id
_entity.type
_entity.pdbx_description
1 polymer ?
#
loop_
_entity_poly.entity_id
_entity_poly.type
_entity_poly.pdbx_seq_one_letter_code
_entity_poly.pdbx_strand_id
1 'polypeptide(L)'
;CSFFDTRKISPDLYAHVWIRSLYAGSCSSSVLLALWDHYFQHADQFFAFFLALVLLMFAKEQVFEMANKEKNEIIEFLSKAPSNLTNDDLEDFCSLANHYASTTPQSFRKEFYSCLFDEIDQSISQKACSIYQALCLPVSVKELLQANQLGGVHLYFFNVVSFFIVE
;
A
#
# COMPACT_ATOMS: atom_id res chain seq x y z
N CYS A 1 10.10 5.57 -0.78
CA CYS A 1 9.76 6.30 -2.02
C CYS A 1 11.00 6.91 -2.66
N SER A 2 11.62 7.96 -2.11
CA SER A 2 12.79 8.66 -2.72
C SER A 2 13.90 7.75 -3.29
N PHE A 3 14.30 6.70 -2.56
CA PHE A 3 15.29 5.73 -3.04
C PHE A 3 14.85 5.02 -4.34
N PHE A 4 13.61 4.50 -4.35
CA PHE A 4 13.05 3.81 -5.52
C PHE A 4 12.85 4.76 -6.69
N ASP A 5 12.42 6.00 -6.43
CA ASP A 5 12.22 7.02 -7.47
C ASP A 5 13.54 7.37 -8.17
N THR A 6 14.61 7.57 -7.39
CA THR A 6 15.96 7.86 -7.90
C THR A 6 16.52 6.71 -8.76
N ARG A 7 16.20 5.47 -8.38
CA ARG A 7 16.61 4.25 -9.12
C ARG A 7 15.62 3.87 -10.23
N LYS A 8 14.53 4.63 -10.43
CA LYS A 8 13.44 4.32 -11.37
C LYS A 8 12.86 2.91 -11.17
N ILE A 9 12.71 2.50 -9.92
CA ILE A 9 12.09 1.22 -9.53
C ILE A 9 10.63 1.50 -9.18
N SER A 10 9.75 1.34 -10.15
CA SER A 10 8.31 1.55 -9.96
C SER A 10 7.64 0.28 -9.40
N PRO A 11 6.55 0.40 -8.61
CA PRO A 11 5.89 -0.75 -7.99
C PRO A 11 5.39 -1.84 -8.95
N ASP A 12 5.05 -1.49 -10.20
CA ASP A 12 4.65 -2.46 -11.22
C ASP A 12 5.75 -3.48 -11.53
N LEU A 13 7.03 -3.13 -11.36
CA LEU A 13 8.15 -4.01 -11.66
C LEU A 13 8.27 -5.20 -10.69
N TYR A 14 7.79 -5.06 -9.45
CA TYR A 14 7.95 -6.09 -8.41
C TYR A 14 6.62 -6.55 -7.80
N ALA A 15 5.61 -5.68 -7.69
CA ALA A 15 4.35 -5.97 -6.99
C ALA A 15 3.20 -6.38 -7.94
N HIS A 16 3.40 -6.32 -9.27
CA HIS A 16 2.35 -6.69 -10.22
C HIS A 16 1.79 -8.10 -9.98
N VAL A 17 2.66 -9.08 -9.73
CA VAL A 17 2.24 -10.45 -9.43
C VAL A 17 1.52 -10.54 -8.09
N TRP A 18 1.96 -9.80 -7.08
CA TRP A 18 1.36 -9.81 -5.74
C TRP A 18 -0.09 -9.39 -5.80
N ILE A 19 -0.38 -8.24 -6.41
CA ILE A 19 -1.73 -7.69 -6.45
C ILE A 19 -2.61 -8.52 -7.40
N ARG A 20 -2.11 -8.85 -8.59
CA ARG A 20 -2.90 -9.57 -9.61
C ARG A 20 -3.29 -10.98 -9.21
N SER A 21 -2.42 -11.66 -8.44
CA SER A 21 -2.69 -13.02 -7.96
C SER A 21 -3.20 -13.06 -6.53
N LEU A 22 -3.43 -11.89 -5.90
CA LEU A 22 -3.69 -11.78 -4.47
C LEU A 22 -2.70 -12.62 -3.65
N TYR A 23 -1.41 -12.46 -3.95
CA TYR A 23 -0.26 -13.15 -3.36
C TYR A 23 -0.13 -14.65 -3.65
N ALA A 24 -1.06 -15.27 -4.40
CA ALA A 24 -1.01 -16.69 -4.72
C ALA A 24 0.21 -17.10 -5.58
N GLY A 25 0.74 -16.18 -6.38
CA GLY A 25 1.92 -16.42 -7.21
C GLY A 25 3.25 -16.37 -6.45
N SER A 26 3.24 -15.96 -5.17
CA SER A 26 4.47 -15.69 -4.41
C SER A 26 4.53 -16.36 -3.03
N CYS A 27 3.38 -16.65 -2.40
CA CYS A 27 3.32 -17.31 -1.09
C CYS A 27 3.20 -18.84 -1.21
N SER A 28 3.61 -19.55 -0.15
CA SER A 28 3.32 -20.99 -0.02
C SER A 28 1.81 -21.22 0.20
N SER A 29 1.29 -22.39 -0.18
CA SER A 29 -0.16 -22.67 -0.11
C SER A 29 -0.73 -22.55 1.32
N SER A 30 0.03 -22.95 2.34
CA SER A 30 -0.42 -22.83 3.74
C SER A 30 -0.59 -21.37 4.16
N VAL A 31 0.43 -20.55 3.88
CA VAL A 31 0.45 -19.13 4.24
C VAL A 31 -0.59 -18.37 3.41
N LEU A 32 -0.75 -18.73 2.14
CA LEU A 32 -1.75 -18.15 1.25
C LEU A 32 -3.17 -18.32 1.77
N LEU A 33 -3.55 -19.55 2.18
CA LEU A 33 -4.89 -19.82 2.69
C LEU A 33 -5.17 -19.00 3.95
N ALA A 34 -4.25 -19.01 4.91
CA ALA A 34 -4.39 -18.23 6.13
C ALA A 34 -4.44 -16.72 5.85
N LEU A 35 -3.63 -16.22 4.91
CA LEU A 35 -3.68 -14.81 4.49
C LEU A 35 -5.03 -14.47 3.85
N TRP A 36 -5.57 -15.36 3.01
CA TRP A 36 -6.86 -15.18 2.37
C TRP A 36 -8.01 -15.22 3.36
N ASP A 37 -7.95 -16.06 4.39
CA ASP A 37 -8.95 -16.08 5.46
C ASP A 37 -9.05 -14.69 6.12
N HIS A 38 -7.91 -14.08 6.47
CA HIS A 38 -7.87 -12.72 7.01
C HIS A 38 -8.36 -11.67 6.00
N TYR A 39 -7.87 -11.74 4.75
CA TYR A 39 -8.24 -10.78 3.70
C TYR A 39 -9.75 -10.77 3.44
N PHE A 40 -10.36 -11.95 3.27
CA PHE A 40 -11.79 -12.08 3.00
C PHE A 40 -12.66 -11.79 4.22
N GLN A 41 -12.19 -12.09 5.43
CA GLN A 41 -12.86 -11.69 6.66
C GLN A 41 -12.91 -10.16 6.83
N HIS A 42 -11.86 -9.45 6.39
CA HIS A 42 -11.81 -7.99 6.44
C HIS A 42 -12.75 -7.30 5.44
N ALA A 43 -13.07 -7.95 4.32
CA ALA A 43 -13.97 -7.45 3.28
C ALA A 43 -13.62 -6.04 2.74
N ASP A 44 -12.34 -5.65 2.74
CA ASP A 44 -11.84 -4.39 2.18
C ASP A 44 -10.96 -4.64 0.95
N GLN A 45 -11.42 -4.17 -0.21
CA GLN A 45 -10.73 -4.31 -1.50
C GLN A 45 -9.34 -3.65 -1.50
N PHE A 46 -9.19 -2.53 -0.77
CA PHE A 46 -7.92 -1.80 -0.68
C PHE A 46 -6.90 -2.48 0.24
N PHE A 47 -7.31 -3.47 1.02
CA PHE A 47 -6.44 -4.13 1.98
C PHE A 47 -5.20 -4.73 1.33
N ALA A 48 -5.30 -5.16 0.06
CA ALA A 48 -4.19 -5.71 -0.71
C ALA A 48 -3.03 -4.71 -0.86
N PHE A 49 -3.31 -3.41 -0.93
CA PHE A 49 -2.26 -2.37 -1.00
C PHE A 49 -1.55 -2.17 0.34
N PHE A 50 -2.28 -2.29 1.46
CA PHE A 50 -1.69 -2.20 2.79
C PHE A 50 -0.83 -3.42 3.12
N LEU A 51 -1.22 -4.62 2.67
CA LEU A 51 -0.38 -5.81 2.75
C LEU A 51 0.93 -5.62 1.96
N ALA A 52 0.86 -5.03 0.76
CA ALA A 52 2.04 -4.73 -0.04
C ALA A 52 2.95 -3.70 0.63
N LEU A 53 2.36 -2.68 1.28
CA LEU A 53 3.09 -1.68 2.05
C LEU A 53 3.85 -2.32 3.21
N VAL A 54 3.22 -3.21 3.98
CA VAL A 54 3.87 -3.89 5.10
C VAL A 54 5.00 -4.80 4.61
N LEU A 55 4.82 -5.51 3.50
CA LEU A 55 5.90 -6.29 2.88
C LEU A 55 7.11 -5.42 2.52
N LEU A 56 6.88 -4.24 1.95
CA LEU A 56 7.95 -3.30 1.66
C LEU A 56 8.64 -2.77 2.93
N MET A 57 7.89 -2.60 4.02
CA MET A 57 8.44 -2.21 5.31
C MET A 57 9.35 -3.29 5.89
N PHE A 58 8.97 -4.57 5.77
CA PHE A 58 9.83 -5.70 6.18
C PHE A 58 11.09 -5.82 5.31
N ALA A 59 10.97 -5.58 4.00
CA ALA A 59 12.10 -5.62 3.08
C ALA A 59 13.01 -4.37 3.17
N LYS A 60 12.58 -3.31 3.87
CA LYS A 60 13.21 -1.98 3.85
C LYS A 60 14.70 -2.02 4.17
N GLU A 61 15.07 -2.62 5.30
CA GLU A 61 16.47 -2.64 5.77
C GLU A 61 17.37 -3.37 4.78
N GLN A 62 16.93 -4.54 4.31
CA GLN A 62 17.63 -5.36 3.33
C GLN A 62 17.80 -4.63 1.99
N VAL A 63 16.78 -3.88 1.55
CA VAL A 63 16.88 -3.04 0.34
C VAL A 63 17.95 -1.95 0.50
N PHE A 64 18.05 -1.32 1.68
CA PHE A 64 19.08 -0.31 1.94
C PHE A 64 20.50 -0.89 2.00
N GLU A 65 20.66 -2.10 2.53
CA GLU A 65 21.94 -2.82 2.46
C GLU A 65 22.32 -3.18 1.02
N MET A 66 21.32 -3.48 0.19
CA MET A 66 21.47 -3.76 -1.24
C MET A 66 21.54 -2.49 -2.10
N ALA A 67 21.64 -1.29 -1.52
CA ALA A 67 21.56 -0.02 -2.25
C ALA A 67 22.63 0.17 -3.34
N ASN A 68 23.77 -0.52 -3.24
CA ASN A 68 24.86 -0.49 -4.22
C ASN A 68 24.72 -1.51 -5.36
N LYS A 69 23.74 -2.43 -5.27
CA LYS A 69 23.53 -3.48 -6.27
C LYS A 69 22.81 -2.95 -7.51
N GLU A 70 22.84 -3.76 -8.55
CA GLU A 70 22.13 -3.50 -9.79
C GLU A 70 20.61 -3.44 -9.58
N LYS A 71 19.95 -2.62 -10.40
CA LYS A 71 18.49 -2.40 -10.33
C LYS A 71 17.71 -3.71 -10.37
N ASN A 72 18.11 -4.63 -11.25
CA ASN A 72 17.42 -5.89 -11.47
C ASN A 72 17.52 -6.83 -10.26
N GLU A 73 18.64 -6.82 -9.54
CA GLU A 73 18.80 -7.64 -8.33
C GLU A 73 17.85 -7.17 -7.22
N ILE A 74 17.66 -5.86 -7.07
CA ILE A 74 16.72 -5.30 -6.11
C ILE A 74 15.29 -5.67 -6.49
N ILE A 75 14.92 -5.60 -7.77
CA ILE A 75 13.60 -5.98 -8.26
C ILE A 75 13.33 -7.47 -8.03
N GLU A 76 14.29 -8.34 -8.34
CA GLU A 76 14.15 -9.77 -8.13
C GLU A 76 14.00 -10.11 -6.64
N PHE A 77 14.81 -9.48 -5.78
CA PHE A 77 14.71 -9.62 -4.34
C PHE A 77 13.32 -9.20 -3.83
N LEU A 78 12.87 -8.00 -4.23
CA LEU A 78 11.56 -7.49 -3.85
C LEU A 78 10.47 -8.46 -4.31
N SER A 79 10.48 -8.90 -5.57
CA SER A 79 9.47 -9.79 -6.15
C SER A 79 9.27 -11.09 -5.34
N LYS A 80 10.32 -11.55 -4.65
CA LYS A 80 10.32 -12.73 -3.78
C LYS A 80 9.96 -12.41 -2.31
N ALA A 81 9.80 -11.15 -1.92
CA ALA A 81 9.50 -10.77 -0.54
C ALA A 81 8.30 -11.52 0.09
N PRO A 82 7.16 -11.75 -0.61
CA PRO A 82 6.04 -12.48 -0.01
C PRO A 82 6.35 -13.94 0.34
N SER A 83 7.33 -14.58 -0.32
CA SER A 83 7.67 -15.98 -0.03
C SER A 83 8.33 -16.19 1.33
N ASN A 84 8.79 -15.11 1.96
CA ASN A 84 9.43 -15.15 3.28
C ASN A 84 8.43 -15.11 4.44
N LEU A 85 7.15 -14.88 4.17
CA LEU A 85 6.11 -14.90 5.20
C LEU A 85 5.90 -16.33 5.73
N THR A 86 5.83 -16.46 7.04
CA THR A 86 5.45 -17.70 7.72
C THR A 86 4.07 -17.56 8.36
N ASN A 87 3.41 -18.67 8.72
CA ASN A 87 2.09 -18.62 9.35
C ASN A 87 2.12 -17.90 10.71
N ASP A 88 3.24 -17.99 11.43
CA ASP A 88 3.40 -17.39 12.75
C ASP A 88 3.44 -15.84 12.67
N ASP A 89 3.92 -15.30 11.54
CA ASP A 89 4.02 -13.86 11.32
C ASP A 89 2.70 -13.22 10.82
N LEU A 90 1.73 -14.03 10.37
CA LEU A 90 0.56 -13.53 9.64
C LEU A 90 -0.36 -12.64 10.49
N GLU A 91 -0.55 -12.99 11.76
CA GLU A 91 -1.42 -12.22 12.65
C GLU A 91 -0.88 -10.80 12.86
N ASP A 92 0.42 -10.68 13.15
CA ASP A 92 1.10 -9.39 13.30
C ASP A 92 1.16 -8.62 11.98
N PHE A 93 1.44 -9.33 10.88
CA PHE A 93 1.46 -8.77 9.53
C PHE A 93 0.12 -8.14 9.13
N CYS A 94 -0.99 -8.87 9.32
CA CYS A 94 -2.32 -8.38 9.04
C CYS A 94 -2.75 -7.27 10.01
N SER A 95 -2.39 -7.38 11.29
CA SER A 95 -2.65 -6.34 12.30
C SER A 95 -1.96 -5.02 11.95
N LEU A 96 -0.71 -5.09 11.49
CA LEU A 96 0.02 -3.91 11.05
C LEU A 96 -0.56 -3.30 9.77
N ALA A 97 -0.98 -4.14 8.81
CA ALA A 97 -1.68 -3.67 7.62
C ALA A 97 -2.99 -2.96 7.98
N ASN A 98 -3.74 -3.49 8.95
CA ASN A 98 -4.96 -2.86 9.46
C ASN A 98 -4.70 -1.53 10.16
N HIS A 99 -3.62 -1.46 10.94
CA HIS A 99 -3.20 -0.21 11.57
C HIS A 99 -2.97 0.86 10.50
N TYR A 100 -2.17 0.59 9.47
CA TYR A 100 -1.96 1.53 8.36
C TYR A 100 -3.25 1.86 7.60
N ALA A 101 -4.12 0.88 7.40
CA ALA A 101 -5.40 1.05 6.74
C ALA A 101 -6.34 1.99 7.52
N SER A 102 -6.27 1.96 8.86
CA SER A 102 -7.07 2.78 9.77
C SER A 102 -6.53 4.21 9.93
N THR A 103 -5.21 4.38 9.85
CA THR A 103 -4.56 5.70 9.93
C THR A 103 -4.51 6.43 8.58
N THR A 104 -4.87 5.76 7.49
CA THR A 104 -4.90 6.36 6.15
C THR A 104 -6.21 7.13 5.94
N PRO A 105 -6.16 8.39 5.46
CA PRO A 105 -7.35 9.18 5.15
C PRO A 105 -8.34 8.44 4.25
N GLN A 106 -9.63 8.53 4.57
CA GLN A 106 -10.71 7.88 3.84
C GLN A 106 -10.90 8.43 2.43
N SER A 107 -10.38 9.63 2.15
CA SER A 107 -10.30 10.18 0.80
C SER A 107 -9.59 9.23 -0.16
N PHE A 108 -8.57 8.50 0.29
CA PHE A 108 -7.90 7.46 -0.50
C PHE A 108 -8.90 6.43 -1.04
N ARG A 109 -9.72 5.84 -0.17
CA ARG A 109 -10.71 4.84 -0.60
C ARG A 109 -11.75 5.48 -1.53
N LYS A 110 -12.32 6.62 -1.13
CA LYS A 110 -13.43 7.25 -1.87
C LYS A 110 -13.05 7.75 -3.26
N GLU A 111 -11.87 8.35 -3.40
CA GLU A 111 -11.43 8.94 -4.67
C GLU A 111 -10.94 7.88 -5.65
N PHE A 112 -10.32 6.80 -5.16
CA PHE A 112 -9.73 5.77 -6.02
C PHE A 112 -10.63 4.56 -6.27
N TYR A 113 -11.72 4.38 -5.51
CA TYR A 113 -12.62 3.22 -5.66
C TYR A 113 -13.09 3.07 -7.11
N SER A 114 -13.68 4.12 -7.67
CA SER A 114 -14.23 4.06 -9.03
C SER A 114 -13.17 3.91 -10.13
N CYS A 115 -11.93 4.33 -9.88
CA CYS A 115 -10.84 4.14 -10.82
C CYS A 115 -10.29 2.70 -10.79
N LEU A 116 -10.20 2.09 -9.60
CA LEU A 116 -9.50 0.82 -9.38
C LEU A 116 -10.41 -0.41 -9.43
N PHE A 117 -11.67 -0.29 -8.97
CA PHE A 117 -12.53 -1.46 -8.72
C PHE A 117 -13.89 -1.40 -9.41
N ASP A 118 -14.28 -0.26 -9.97
CA ASP A 118 -15.58 -0.09 -10.63
C ASP A 118 -15.48 -0.35 -12.15
N GLU A 119 -16.52 -0.94 -12.72
CA GLU A 119 -16.56 -1.39 -14.13
C GLU A 119 -16.86 -0.24 -15.11
N ILE A 120 -16.34 0.96 -14.86
CA ILE A 120 -16.61 2.11 -15.73
C ILE A 120 -15.78 2.00 -17.01
N ASP A 121 -16.46 2.21 -18.14
CA ASP A 121 -15.90 2.31 -19.50
C ASP A 121 -14.52 2.99 -19.51
N GLN A 122 -13.49 2.25 -19.95
CA GLN A 122 -12.06 2.59 -19.78
C GLN A 122 -11.69 3.99 -20.32
N SER A 123 -12.50 4.53 -21.23
CA SER A 123 -12.36 5.86 -21.83
C SER A 123 -12.64 7.02 -20.84
N ILE A 124 -13.43 6.80 -19.78
CA ILE A 124 -13.76 7.80 -18.75
C ILE A 124 -12.78 7.68 -17.57
N SER A 125 -12.37 6.46 -17.22
CA SER A 125 -11.45 6.18 -16.11
C SER A 125 -10.07 6.87 -16.29
N GLN A 126 -9.55 6.93 -17.52
CA GLN A 126 -8.28 7.61 -17.82
C GLN A 126 -8.29 9.13 -17.55
N LYS A 127 -9.47 9.78 -17.62
CA LYS A 127 -9.62 11.21 -17.29
C LYS A 127 -9.78 11.45 -15.79
N ALA A 128 -10.27 10.46 -15.04
CA ALA A 128 -10.57 10.59 -13.62
C ALA A 128 -9.34 10.29 -12.72
N CYS A 129 -8.42 9.45 -13.19
CA CYS A 129 -7.32 8.97 -12.36
C CYS A 129 -6.03 9.77 -12.57
N SER A 130 -5.99 11.01 -12.06
CA SER A 130 -4.82 11.90 -12.11
C SER A 130 -3.63 11.42 -11.24
N ILE A 131 -3.58 10.15 -10.85
CA ILE A 131 -2.57 9.57 -9.95
C ILE A 131 -1.17 9.74 -10.52
N TYR A 132 -1.00 9.57 -11.83
CA TYR A 132 0.30 9.68 -12.50
C TYR A 132 0.93 11.08 -12.42
N GLN A 133 0.13 12.11 -12.13
CA GLN A 133 0.57 13.49 -11.98
C GLN A 133 0.63 13.93 -10.51
N ALA A 134 0.17 13.09 -9.58
CA ALA A 134 0.12 13.41 -8.18
C ALA A 134 1.49 13.17 -7.53
N LEU A 135 2.01 14.18 -6.82
CA LEU A 135 3.25 14.05 -6.02
C LEU A 135 3.00 13.33 -4.68
N CYS A 136 1.75 13.37 -4.22
CA CYS A 136 1.29 12.78 -2.98
C CYS A 136 -0.18 12.37 -3.08
N LEU A 137 -0.64 11.58 -2.10
CA LEU A 137 -2.05 11.21 -2.03
C LEU A 137 -2.93 12.45 -1.74
N PRO A 138 -3.96 12.71 -2.56
CA PRO A 138 -4.90 13.79 -2.30
C PRO A 138 -5.76 13.49 -1.07
N VAL A 139 -6.12 14.54 -0.33
CA VAL A 139 -7.08 14.47 0.78
C VAL A 139 -8.21 15.45 0.52
N SER A 140 -9.45 14.97 0.57
CA SER A 140 -10.62 15.79 0.30
C SER A 140 -10.83 16.84 1.39
N VAL A 141 -11.26 18.04 0.98
CA VAL A 141 -11.56 19.15 1.90
C VAL A 141 -12.64 18.74 2.92
N LYS A 142 -13.61 17.90 2.51
CA LYS A 142 -14.66 17.41 3.42
C LYS A 142 -14.09 16.62 4.57
N GLU A 143 -13.11 15.75 4.31
CA GLU A 143 -12.43 14.98 5.35
C GLU A 143 -11.62 15.89 6.28
N LEU A 144 -10.89 16.87 5.73
CA LEU A 144 -10.16 17.84 6.54
C LEU A 144 -11.08 18.60 7.49
N LEU A 145 -12.24 19.07 7.01
CA LEU A 145 -13.22 19.77 7.85
C LEU A 145 -13.80 18.86 8.93
N GLN A 146 -14.14 17.61 8.61
CA GLN A 146 -14.67 16.63 9.57
C GLN A 146 -13.65 16.29 10.66
N ALA A 147 -12.39 16.05 10.28
CA ALA A 147 -11.31 15.78 11.21
C ALA A 147 -11.05 16.95 12.16
N ASN A 148 -11.13 18.19 11.66
CA ASN A 148 -10.99 19.41 12.48
C ASN A 148 -12.15 19.62 13.45
N GLN A 149 -13.39 19.30 13.05
CA GLN A 149 -14.58 19.47 13.91
C GLN A 149 -14.63 18.48 15.07
N LEU A 150 -14.06 17.28 14.90
CA LEU A 150 -13.91 16.28 15.97
C LEU A 150 -12.71 16.59 16.88
N GLY A 151 -11.77 17.42 16.43
CA GLY A 151 -10.50 17.75 17.07
C GLY A 151 -10.52 18.89 18.11
N GLY A 152 -11.63 19.10 18.84
CA GLY A 152 -11.70 20.06 19.95
C GLY A 152 -10.78 19.77 21.15
N VAL A 153 -9.97 18.69 21.09
CA VAL A 153 -8.94 18.39 22.07
C VAL A 153 -7.57 18.45 21.37
N HIS A 154 -6.90 19.58 21.57
CA HIS A 154 -5.45 19.77 21.41
C HIS A 154 -4.69 18.49 21.80
N LEU A 155 -4.01 17.82 20.85
CA LEU A 155 -2.67 17.19 21.00
C LEU A 155 -2.24 16.13 19.95
N TYR A 156 -2.96 15.88 18.86
CA TYR A 156 -2.51 14.88 17.86
C TYR A 156 -2.45 15.36 16.40
N PHE A 157 -2.63 16.66 16.14
CA PHE A 157 -2.70 17.19 14.77
C PHE A 157 -1.44 16.96 13.93
N PHE A 158 -0.27 16.87 14.58
CA PHE A 158 1.00 16.64 13.88
C PHE A 158 1.23 15.20 13.43
N ASN A 159 0.42 14.21 13.82
CA ASN A 159 0.64 12.81 13.39
C ASN A 159 -0.35 12.31 12.34
N VAL A 160 -1.48 13.00 12.12
CA VAL A 160 -2.49 12.57 11.14
C VAL A 160 -2.23 13.15 9.74
N VAL A 161 -1.43 14.22 9.63
CA VAL A 161 -1.14 14.91 8.36
C VAL A 161 0.36 14.96 8.03
N SER A 162 1.21 14.22 8.75
CA SER A 162 2.67 14.26 8.55
C SER A 162 3.25 13.18 7.64
N PHE A 163 2.44 12.43 6.90
CA PHE A 163 2.98 11.66 5.79
C PHE A 163 2.49 12.27 4.48
N PHE A 164 3.45 12.51 3.59
CA PHE A 164 3.34 13.14 2.27
C PHE A 164 3.54 14.66 2.17
N ILE A 165 4.46 15.23 2.96
CA ILE A 165 5.26 16.36 2.48
C ILE A 165 6.58 15.77 2.00
N VAL A 166 6.82 15.84 0.69
CA VAL A 166 8.18 15.79 0.13
C VAL A 166 8.87 17.05 0.63
N GLU A 167 10.07 16.91 1.19
CA GLU A 167 10.95 18.03 1.58
C GLU A 167 10.90 19.21 0.61
#